data_AF-A0A958LG95-F1
#
_entry.id   AF-A0A958LG95-F1
#
_cell.length_a   1.000
_cell.length_b   1.000
_cell.length_c   1.000
_cell.angle_alpha   90.00
_cell.angle_beta   90.00
_cell.angle_gamma   90.00
#
_symmetry.space_group_name_H-M   'P 1'
#
loop_
_entity.id
_entity.type
_entity.pdbx_description
1 polymer ?
#
loop_
_entity_poly.entity_id
_entity_poly.type
_entity_poly.pdbx_seq_one_letter_code
_entity_poly.pdbx_strand_id
1 'polypeptide(L)'
;MPSDCQDGTVISPLAADIRGHDIEGLSPQTKYSFLVCVLGQPQGRSIISATLANFDRSPVYSGNSNWNDYVRNDNVTKYSASNTTCDGTETNNLLEKICIHGAEIQKVDAPSLEGNCSGVSAEDSLGLFNWICDDSLGHPTFYSVGLKQEKSLSDALTATSFKPNRIVISMGSKKVGSTKSEIWWNNPIASPSSTSMTLSSSGTIYVLSENRVTSGYTIAANKIGFVILPGFALTSNLNTTLILSSGTKFNWVEGSFGESSATSIVSFQSSYSQMRNVSIEDQNATTGLLVSSNYNVLKKLGSREQWGLV
;
A
#
# COMPACT_ATOMS: atom_id res chain seq x y z
N MET A 1 -6.05 -6.61 41.08
CA MET A 1 -6.78 -5.57 40.33
C MET A 1 -7.49 -4.69 41.33
N PRO A 2 -7.54 -3.37 41.13
CA PRO A 2 -8.42 -2.49 41.89
C PRO A 2 -9.88 -3.02 41.87
N SER A 3 -10.63 -2.89 42.97
CA SER A 3 -11.96 -3.50 43.12
C SER A 3 -13.00 -2.93 42.15
N ASP A 4 -12.82 -1.69 41.72
CA ASP A 4 -13.59 -0.97 40.70
C ASP A 4 -13.29 -1.45 39.27
N CYS A 5 -12.20 -2.20 39.05
CA CYS A 5 -11.86 -2.80 37.76
C CYS A 5 -12.51 -4.17 37.52
N GLN A 6 -13.39 -4.62 38.41
CA GLN A 6 -14.15 -5.86 38.24
C GLN A 6 -15.55 -5.64 37.62
N ASP A 7 -16.03 -4.41 37.57
CA ASP A 7 -17.31 -4.07 36.94
C ASP A 7 -17.10 -3.63 35.48
N GLY A 8 -17.59 -4.45 34.55
CA GLY A 8 -17.64 -4.15 33.11
C GLY A 8 -16.94 -5.18 32.22
N THR A 9 -17.17 -5.07 30.91
CA THR A 9 -16.50 -5.89 29.89
C THR A 9 -15.14 -5.28 29.56
N VAL A 10 -14.06 -6.06 29.70
CA VAL A 10 -12.73 -5.63 29.24
C VAL A 10 -12.76 -5.51 27.72
N ILE A 11 -12.63 -4.28 27.21
CA ILE A 11 -12.66 -4.00 25.77
C ILE A 11 -11.30 -4.31 25.13
N SER A 12 -10.19 -4.01 25.81
CA SER A 12 -8.84 -4.27 25.29
C SER A 12 -7.79 -4.25 26.41
N PRO A 13 -6.94 -5.28 26.55
CA PRO A 13 -5.75 -5.21 27.39
C PRO A 13 -4.66 -4.37 26.71
N LEU A 14 -4.06 -3.43 27.45
CA LEU A 14 -3.02 -2.53 26.95
C LEU A 14 -1.67 -2.81 27.62
N ALA A 15 -0.58 -2.69 26.87
CA ALA A 15 0.76 -2.71 27.43
C ALA A 15 1.01 -1.43 28.27
N ALA A 16 1.92 -1.52 29.24
CA ALA A 16 2.14 -0.46 30.25
C ALA A 16 2.71 0.85 29.67
N ASP A 17 3.24 0.82 28.45
CA ASP A 17 3.94 1.91 27.76
C ASP A 17 3.08 2.62 26.69
N ILE A 18 1.82 2.21 26.51
CA ILE A 18 0.92 2.79 25.51
C ILE A 18 0.51 4.22 25.91
N ARG A 19 0.67 5.17 24.98
CA ARG A 19 0.34 6.60 25.16
C ARG A 19 -1.06 7.00 24.67
N GLY A 20 -1.77 6.10 24.00
CA GLY A 20 -3.12 6.30 23.52
C GLY A 20 -3.69 5.03 22.90
N HIS A 21 -4.99 4.85 22.97
CA HIS A 21 -5.69 3.69 22.40
C HIS A 21 -6.97 4.16 21.73
N ASP A 22 -7.13 3.81 20.46
CA ASP A 22 -8.35 4.11 19.71
C ASP A 22 -9.35 2.96 19.98
N ILE A 23 -10.54 3.29 20.46
CA ILE A 23 -11.63 2.32 20.66
C ILE A 23 -12.53 2.38 19.43
N GLU A 24 -12.51 1.31 18.64
CA GLU A 24 -13.29 1.20 17.39
C GLU A 24 -14.56 0.35 17.59
N GLY A 25 -15.47 0.35 16.60
CA GLY A 25 -16.67 -0.50 16.60
C GLY A 25 -17.81 -0.04 17.51
N LEU A 26 -17.73 1.17 18.05
CA LEU A 26 -18.79 1.76 18.86
C LEU A 26 -20.04 2.06 18.02
N SER A 27 -21.21 1.79 18.58
CA SER A 27 -22.49 2.06 17.93
C SER A 27 -22.81 3.55 17.96
N PRO A 28 -23.29 4.13 16.84
CA PRO A 28 -23.73 5.51 16.81
C PRO A 28 -24.78 5.79 17.88
N GLN A 29 -24.79 7.03 18.40
CA GLN A 29 -25.75 7.51 19.40
C GLN A 29 -25.80 6.71 20.72
N THR A 30 -24.84 5.81 20.94
CA THR A 30 -24.72 5.06 22.19
C THR A 30 -23.73 5.78 23.11
N LYS A 31 -24.11 5.97 24.37
CA LYS A 31 -23.21 6.54 25.38
C LYS A 31 -22.31 5.44 25.92
N TYR A 32 -21.01 5.65 25.82
CA TYR A 32 -20.00 4.78 26.40
C TYR A 32 -19.32 5.50 27.56
N SER A 33 -18.93 4.73 28.57
CA SER A 33 -17.99 5.16 29.60
C SER A 33 -16.85 4.15 29.62
N PHE A 34 -15.62 4.66 29.74
CA PHE A 34 -14.42 3.83 29.72
C PHE A 34 -13.67 4.04 31.02
N LEU A 35 -13.31 2.93 31.66
CA LEU A 35 -12.41 2.92 32.81
C LEU A 35 -11.07 2.35 32.35
N VAL A 36 -9.97 3.08 32.57
CA VAL A 36 -8.62 2.56 32.32
C VAL A 36 -8.00 2.16 33.64
N CYS A 37 -7.68 0.88 33.77
CA CYS A 37 -7.12 0.29 34.97
C CYS A 37 -5.62 0.03 34.79
N VAL A 38 -4.79 0.68 35.60
CA VAL A 38 -3.34 0.42 35.62
C VAL A 38 -3.05 -0.67 36.65
N LEU A 39 -2.47 -1.78 36.22
CA LEU A 39 -2.08 -2.87 37.13
C LEU A 39 -0.85 -2.46 37.95
N GLY A 40 -0.93 -2.59 39.28
CA GLY A 40 0.22 -2.44 40.19
C GLY A 40 0.58 -1.01 40.61
N GLN A 41 -0.28 -0.01 40.39
CA GLN A 41 -0.09 1.36 40.88
C GLN A 41 -1.33 1.84 41.66
N PRO A 42 -1.16 2.47 42.85
CA PRO A 42 -2.28 2.86 43.71
C PRO A 42 -2.96 4.19 43.35
N GLN A 43 -2.49 4.93 42.33
CA GLN A 43 -3.09 6.21 41.94
C GLN A 43 -3.43 6.30 40.46
N GLY A 44 -4.65 6.76 40.17
CA GLY A 44 -5.19 6.94 38.83
C GLY A 44 -4.47 8.06 38.08
N ARG A 45 -3.99 7.75 36.88
CA ARG A 45 -3.62 8.80 35.92
C ARG A 45 -4.89 9.45 35.38
N SER A 46 -4.86 10.76 35.16
CA SER A 46 -5.93 11.47 34.45
C SER A 46 -6.03 10.92 33.03
N ILE A 47 -7.21 10.45 32.66
CA ILE A 47 -7.53 9.96 31.31
C ILE A 47 -8.36 11.05 30.65
N ILE A 48 -7.94 11.49 29.47
CA ILE A 48 -8.71 12.41 28.63
C ILE A 48 -9.25 11.58 27.47
N SER A 49 -10.57 11.49 27.36
CA SER A 49 -11.24 10.94 26.18
C SER A 49 -11.70 12.08 25.28
N ALA A 50 -11.53 11.93 23.98
CA ALA A 50 -12.10 12.83 22.98
C ALA A 50 -12.76 11.99 21.88
N THR A 51 -13.93 12.42 21.43
CA THR A 51 -14.54 11.90 20.20
C THR A 51 -13.90 12.61 19.03
N LEU A 52 -13.37 11.85 18.08
CA LEU A 52 -12.84 12.39 16.83
C LEU A 52 -14.00 12.71 15.89
N ALA A 53 -13.87 13.80 15.13
CA ALA A 53 -14.78 14.05 14.00
C ALA A 53 -14.66 12.89 12.99
N ASN A 54 -15.79 12.43 12.46
CA ASN A 54 -15.80 11.42 11.40
C ASN A 54 -15.74 12.12 10.04
N PHE A 55 -14.78 11.72 9.21
CA PHE A 55 -14.62 12.19 7.84
C PHE A 55 -14.74 11.05 6.84
N ASP A 56 -15.11 11.40 5.62
CA ASP A 56 -15.22 10.43 4.53
C ASP A 56 -13.94 10.45 3.69
N ARG A 57 -13.39 9.25 3.50
CA ARG A 57 -12.30 9.01 2.55
C ARG A 57 -12.90 8.63 1.21
N SER A 58 -12.38 9.21 0.14
CA SER A 58 -12.75 8.85 -1.23
C SER A 58 -11.51 8.72 -2.12
N PRO A 59 -11.53 7.83 -3.14
CA PRO A 59 -10.52 7.88 -4.19
C PRO A 59 -10.70 9.17 -5.00
N VAL A 60 -9.60 9.80 -5.43
CA VAL A 60 -9.69 10.92 -6.39
C VAL A 60 -10.21 10.41 -7.75
N TYR A 61 -9.81 9.20 -8.11
CA TYR A 61 -10.12 8.56 -9.39
C TYR A 61 -11.12 7.43 -9.21
N SER A 62 -12.39 7.79 -9.00
CA SER A 62 -13.47 6.81 -8.87
C SER A 62 -13.55 5.90 -10.11
N GLY A 63 -13.63 4.58 -9.89
CA GLY A 63 -13.59 3.57 -10.96
C GLY A 63 -12.20 3.21 -11.51
N ASN A 64 -11.18 4.03 -11.28
CA ASN A 64 -9.78 3.78 -11.67
C ASN A 64 -8.85 3.86 -10.45
N SER A 65 -9.25 3.25 -9.34
CA SER A 65 -8.56 3.37 -8.05
C SER A 65 -8.07 2.04 -7.49
N ASN A 66 -8.21 0.92 -8.21
CA ASN A 66 -7.57 -0.32 -7.79
C ASN A 66 -6.06 -0.26 -8.03
N TRP A 67 -5.30 -1.10 -7.35
CA TRP A 67 -3.87 -1.24 -7.62
C TRP A 67 -3.64 -1.61 -9.08
N ASN A 68 -2.61 -1.04 -9.71
CA ASN A 68 -2.34 -1.12 -11.14
C ASN A 68 -3.38 -0.46 -12.07
N ASP A 69 -4.34 0.30 -11.54
CA ASP A 69 -5.09 1.26 -12.35
C ASP A 69 -4.31 2.57 -12.47
N TYR A 70 -4.30 3.09 -13.69
CA TYR A 70 -3.64 4.34 -14.02
C TYR A 70 -4.59 5.25 -14.78
N VAL A 71 -4.50 6.54 -14.49
CA VAL A 71 -5.23 7.59 -15.20
C VAL A 71 -4.25 8.55 -15.86
N ARG A 72 -4.64 9.18 -16.95
CA ARG A 72 -3.82 10.17 -17.64
C ARG A 72 -3.58 11.38 -16.75
N ASN A 73 -2.36 11.90 -16.78
CA ASN A 73 -1.97 13.14 -16.13
C ASN A 73 -2.17 14.32 -17.10
N ASP A 74 -3.43 14.67 -17.37
CA ASP A 74 -3.82 15.55 -18.48
C ASP A 74 -4.35 16.92 -18.04
N ASN A 75 -4.13 17.30 -16.78
CA ASN A 75 -4.57 18.57 -16.23
C ASN A 75 -3.46 19.24 -15.39
N VAL A 76 -3.74 20.41 -14.83
CA VAL A 76 -2.79 21.26 -14.10
C VAL A 76 -2.15 20.52 -12.93
N THR A 77 -2.95 19.73 -12.20
CA THR A 77 -2.48 18.94 -11.07
C THR A 77 -2.91 17.50 -11.22
N LYS A 78 -2.17 16.59 -10.57
CA LYS A 78 -2.54 15.18 -10.44
C LYS A 78 -3.76 14.92 -9.53
N TYR A 79 -4.42 15.97 -9.01
CA TYR A 79 -5.67 15.84 -8.25
C TYR A 79 -6.87 16.33 -9.05
N SER A 80 -6.62 16.97 -10.20
CA SER A 80 -7.63 17.53 -11.10
C SER A 80 -7.63 16.85 -12.48
N ALA A 81 -6.91 15.74 -12.65
CA ALA A 81 -6.88 15.03 -13.93
C ALA A 81 -8.26 14.49 -14.32
N SER A 82 -8.49 14.27 -15.61
CA SER A 82 -9.82 13.96 -16.16
C SER A 82 -10.40 12.60 -15.73
N ASN A 83 -9.64 11.78 -15.00
CA ASN A 83 -9.94 10.37 -14.72
C ASN A 83 -10.02 9.48 -15.98
N THR A 84 -9.46 9.94 -17.12
CA THR A 84 -9.31 9.10 -18.32
C THR A 84 -8.29 8.00 -18.05
N THR A 85 -8.66 6.74 -18.27
CA THR A 85 -7.74 5.60 -18.08
C THR A 85 -6.51 5.72 -18.98
N CYS A 86 -5.35 5.40 -18.43
CA CYS A 86 -4.11 5.24 -19.18
C CYS A 86 -4.05 3.83 -19.80
N ASP A 87 -3.81 3.74 -21.11
CA ASP A 87 -3.83 2.47 -21.88
C ASP A 87 -2.43 2.02 -22.34
N GLY A 88 -1.43 2.84 -22.04
CA GLY A 88 -0.03 2.64 -22.36
C GLY A 88 0.26 2.84 -23.84
N THR A 89 -0.56 3.64 -24.53
CA THR A 89 -0.29 4.18 -25.87
C THR A 89 0.21 5.61 -25.82
N GLU A 90 0.26 6.20 -24.64
CA GLU A 90 0.69 7.57 -24.43
C GLU A 90 2.16 7.79 -24.84
N THR A 91 2.51 9.02 -25.21
CA THR A 91 3.83 9.37 -25.74
C THR A 91 4.46 10.51 -24.93
N ASN A 92 5.40 10.19 -24.04
CA ASN A 92 6.32 11.11 -23.35
C ASN A 92 7.40 10.29 -22.62
N ASN A 93 8.43 10.91 -22.04
CA ASN A 93 9.64 10.22 -21.59
C ASN A 93 9.57 9.58 -20.18
N LEU A 94 8.54 9.80 -19.35
CA LEU A 94 8.49 9.28 -17.97
C LEU A 94 7.06 8.89 -17.53
N LEU A 95 6.88 7.66 -17.00
CA LEU A 95 5.59 7.12 -16.55
C LEU A 95 4.83 8.08 -15.63
N GLU A 96 5.47 8.52 -14.55
CA GLU A 96 4.86 9.36 -13.50
C GLU A 96 4.40 10.73 -14.02
N LYS A 97 4.91 11.17 -15.18
CA LYS A 97 4.47 12.42 -15.82
C LYS A 97 3.26 12.25 -16.73
N ILE A 98 3.00 11.02 -17.18
CA ILE A 98 1.98 10.72 -18.19
C ILE A 98 0.78 10.05 -17.56
N CYS A 99 1.04 9.15 -16.61
CA CYS A 99 0.03 8.32 -15.97
C CYS A 99 0.20 8.34 -14.45
N ILE A 100 -0.88 8.66 -13.78
CA ILE A 100 -0.99 8.73 -12.32
C ILE A 100 -1.48 7.37 -11.85
N HIS A 101 -0.81 6.77 -10.86
CA HIS A 101 -1.26 5.54 -10.24
C HIS A 101 -2.50 5.81 -9.38
N GLY A 102 -3.68 5.42 -9.85
CA GLY A 102 -4.95 5.82 -9.27
C GLY A 102 -5.15 5.32 -7.84
N ALA A 103 -4.63 4.13 -7.52
CA ALA A 103 -4.70 3.56 -6.18
C ALA A 103 -3.92 4.36 -5.12
N GLU A 104 -2.90 5.11 -5.55
CA GLU A 104 -2.02 5.87 -4.64
C GLU A 104 -2.57 7.26 -4.32
N ILE A 105 -3.63 7.72 -5.01
CA ILE A 105 -4.21 9.06 -4.88
C ILE A 105 -5.61 8.98 -4.24
N GLN A 106 -5.65 9.29 -2.95
CA GLN A 106 -6.80 9.29 -2.06
C GLN A 106 -7.06 10.71 -1.56
N LYS A 107 -8.31 10.97 -1.16
CA LYS A 107 -8.79 12.27 -0.70
C LYS A 107 -9.59 12.12 0.60
N VAL A 108 -9.46 13.10 1.49
CA VAL A 108 -10.36 13.31 2.63
C VAL A 108 -10.77 14.76 2.68
N ASP A 109 -12.08 15.01 2.59
CA ASP A 109 -12.66 16.33 2.82
C ASP A 109 -12.96 16.50 4.32
N ALA A 110 -12.49 17.59 4.93
CA ALA A 110 -12.69 17.88 6.35
C ALA A 110 -13.46 19.20 6.58
N PRO A 111 -14.71 19.31 6.11
CA PRO A 111 -15.47 20.57 6.11
C PRO A 111 -15.81 21.11 7.51
N SER A 112 -15.79 20.26 8.55
CA SER A 112 -16.02 20.69 9.93
C SER A 112 -14.76 21.19 10.63
N LEU A 113 -13.58 21.08 10.01
CA LEU A 113 -12.39 21.78 10.48
C LEU A 113 -12.40 23.18 9.88
N GLU A 114 -12.86 24.16 10.65
CA GLU A 114 -12.76 25.56 10.25
C GLU A 114 -11.29 25.97 10.16
N GLY A 115 -10.94 26.74 9.13
CA GLY A 115 -9.61 27.33 8.97
C GLY A 115 -8.87 26.87 7.72
N ASN A 116 -7.55 26.94 7.80
CA ASN A 116 -6.62 26.71 6.69
C ASN A 116 -5.72 25.50 7.02
N CYS A 117 -4.84 25.14 6.09
CA CYS A 117 -3.93 24.02 6.25
C CYS A 117 -2.81 24.23 7.30
N SER A 118 -2.80 25.37 8.01
CA SER A 118 -1.78 25.64 9.02
C SER A 118 -1.98 24.78 10.27
N GLY A 119 -0.93 24.06 10.66
CA GLY A 119 -0.91 23.26 11.88
C GLY A 119 -1.76 21.98 11.82
N VAL A 120 -2.37 21.67 10.69
CA VAL A 120 -3.10 20.41 10.46
C VAL A 120 -2.29 19.44 9.60
N SER A 121 -2.44 18.15 9.88
CA SER A 121 -1.75 17.07 9.16
C SER A 121 -2.63 15.83 9.09
N ALA A 122 -2.38 14.98 8.11
CA ALA A 122 -3.04 13.69 7.97
C ALA A 122 -1.99 12.58 7.88
N GLU A 123 -2.31 11.44 8.49
CA GLU A 123 -1.55 10.20 8.38
C GLU A 123 -2.52 9.03 8.23
N ASP A 124 -2.15 8.04 7.43
CA ASP A 124 -2.88 6.78 7.37
C ASP A 124 -2.33 5.76 8.37
N SER A 125 -3.19 4.91 8.92
CA SER A 125 -2.86 3.97 10.00
C SER A 125 -1.82 2.92 9.61
N LEU A 126 -1.65 2.62 8.32
CA LEU A 126 -0.59 1.75 7.81
C LEU A 126 0.72 2.52 7.50
N GLY A 127 0.67 3.85 7.58
CA GLY A 127 1.76 4.77 7.27
C GLY A 127 2.21 4.67 5.82
N LEU A 128 1.34 4.29 4.89
CA LEU A 128 1.67 4.01 3.49
C LEU A 128 1.97 5.27 2.70
N PHE A 129 1.25 6.36 2.94
CA PHE A 129 1.25 7.51 2.05
C PHE A 129 1.82 8.77 2.69
N ASN A 130 2.44 9.60 1.85
CA ASN A 130 2.65 11.01 2.18
C ASN A 130 1.35 11.77 1.91
N TRP A 131 1.00 12.70 2.79
CA TRP A 131 -0.22 13.50 2.68
C TRP A 131 0.12 14.98 2.60
N ILE A 132 -0.64 15.72 1.80
CA ILE A 132 -0.64 17.18 1.77
C ILE A 132 -2.03 17.69 2.10
N CYS A 133 -2.09 18.94 2.52
CA CYS A 133 -3.34 19.66 2.75
C CYS A 133 -3.50 20.75 1.68
N ASP A 134 -4.71 20.90 1.17
CA ASP A 134 -5.19 21.98 0.31
C ASP A 134 -6.44 22.59 0.93
N ASP A 135 -6.46 23.91 1.08
CA ASP A 135 -7.55 24.68 1.68
C ASP A 135 -8.23 25.62 0.67
N SER A 136 -7.99 25.41 -0.62
CA SER A 136 -8.59 26.18 -1.72
C SER A 136 -10.13 26.19 -1.70
N LEU A 137 -10.76 25.21 -1.04
CA LEU A 137 -12.21 25.10 -0.84
C LEU A 137 -12.72 25.80 0.44
N GLY A 138 -11.89 26.59 1.12
CA GLY A 138 -12.22 27.29 2.36
C GLY A 138 -12.22 26.40 3.61
N HIS A 139 -11.79 25.14 3.48
CA HIS A 139 -11.58 24.19 4.57
C HIS A 139 -10.49 23.18 4.17
N PRO A 140 -9.82 22.52 5.15
CA PRO A 140 -8.79 21.53 4.87
C PRO A 140 -9.32 20.34 4.06
N THR A 141 -8.64 20.06 2.94
CA THR A 141 -8.79 18.87 2.12
C THR A 141 -7.45 18.17 2.03
N PHE A 142 -7.39 16.89 2.40
CA PHE A 142 -6.14 16.14 2.41
C PHE A 142 -6.06 15.22 1.21
N TYR A 143 -4.91 15.24 0.52
CA TYR A 143 -4.62 14.37 -0.61
C TYR A 143 -3.39 13.54 -0.34
N SER A 144 -3.43 12.24 -0.68
CA SER A 144 -2.21 11.45 -0.72
C SER A 144 -1.37 11.81 -1.95
N VAL A 145 -0.07 11.91 -1.75
CA VAL A 145 0.89 12.29 -2.79
C VAL A 145 1.40 11.04 -3.52
N GLY A 146 1.41 9.90 -2.87
CA GLY A 146 2.00 8.68 -3.38
C GLY A 146 2.55 7.82 -2.25
N LEU A 147 2.88 6.58 -2.57
CA LEU A 147 3.42 5.63 -1.61
C LEU A 147 4.78 6.13 -1.10
N LYS A 148 4.97 6.17 0.24
CA LYS A 148 6.24 6.55 0.87
C LYS A 148 7.39 5.68 0.35
N GLN A 149 8.61 6.21 0.38
CA GLN A 149 9.77 5.59 -0.27
C GLN A 149 10.11 4.21 0.34
N GLU A 150 9.98 4.09 1.65
CA GLU A 150 10.26 2.88 2.41
C GLU A 150 9.17 1.82 2.32
N LYS A 151 7.96 2.24 1.92
CA LYS A 151 6.76 1.42 1.87
C LYS A 151 6.60 0.70 0.53
N SER A 152 5.88 -0.39 0.51
CA SER A 152 5.60 -1.19 -0.69
C SER A 152 4.18 -1.76 -0.66
N LEU A 153 3.78 -2.49 -1.71
CA LEU A 153 2.42 -3.04 -1.78
C LEU A 153 2.23 -4.14 -0.72
N SER A 154 3.29 -4.89 -0.39
CA SER A 154 3.20 -5.90 0.68
C SER A 154 2.87 -5.32 2.07
N ASP A 155 3.18 -4.04 2.34
CA ASP A 155 2.77 -3.38 3.58
C ASP A 155 1.24 -3.26 3.69
N ALA A 156 0.55 -3.16 2.55
CA ALA A 156 -0.91 -3.05 2.45
C ALA A 156 -1.65 -4.40 2.39
N LEU A 157 -0.92 -5.53 2.33
CA LEU A 157 -1.50 -6.84 2.04
C LEU A 157 -1.39 -7.83 3.21
N THR A 158 -2.35 -8.74 3.27
CA THR A 158 -2.25 -10.08 3.87
C THR A 158 -2.09 -11.11 2.74
N ALA A 159 -2.02 -12.40 3.08
CA ALA A 159 -1.96 -13.47 2.07
C ALA A 159 -3.20 -13.53 1.15
N THR A 160 -4.36 -13.02 1.61
CA THR A 160 -5.65 -13.22 0.93
C THR A 160 -6.50 -11.96 0.83
N SER A 161 -6.07 -10.84 1.41
CA SER A 161 -6.83 -9.58 1.44
C SER A 161 -5.91 -8.37 1.54
N PHE A 162 -6.43 -7.18 1.27
CA PHE A 162 -5.81 -5.96 1.79
C PHE A 162 -6.04 -5.84 3.29
N LYS A 163 -5.14 -5.14 3.97
CA LYS A 163 -5.33 -4.71 5.35
C LYS A 163 -6.30 -3.52 5.38
N PRO A 164 -7.18 -3.42 6.39
CA PRO A 164 -7.97 -2.21 6.58
C PRO A 164 -7.04 -1.04 6.89
N ASN A 165 -7.41 0.15 6.41
CA ASN A 165 -6.69 1.39 6.66
C ASN A 165 -7.68 2.51 6.98
N ARG A 166 -7.25 3.47 7.78
CA ARG A 166 -7.98 4.72 8.07
C ARG A 166 -7.02 5.89 8.05
N ILE A 167 -7.55 7.08 7.87
CA ILE A 167 -6.78 8.33 7.97
C ILE A 167 -7.12 8.98 9.30
N VAL A 168 -6.09 9.48 9.97
CA VAL A 168 -6.19 10.26 11.20
C VAL A 168 -5.70 11.67 10.90
N ILE A 169 -6.52 12.66 11.25
CA ILE A 169 -6.21 14.07 11.10
C ILE A 169 -5.83 14.64 12.47
N SER A 170 -4.71 15.34 12.51
CA SER A 170 -4.17 15.95 13.73
C SER A 170 -4.00 17.45 13.57
N MET A 171 -4.28 18.20 14.63
CA MET A 171 -3.97 19.62 14.77
C MET A 171 -2.88 19.76 15.84
N GLY A 172 -1.66 20.06 15.42
CA GLY A 172 -0.46 19.90 16.25
C GLY A 172 -0.31 18.43 16.70
N SER A 173 -0.21 18.20 18.01
CA SER A 173 -0.13 16.85 18.58
C SER A 173 -1.49 16.20 18.90
N LYS A 174 -2.60 16.92 18.68
CA LYS A 174 -3.95 16.45 19.03
C LYS A 174 -4.63 15.84 17.80
N LYS A 175 -5.06 14.58 17.91
CA LYS A 175 -5.99 13.98 16.94
C LYS A 175 -7.33 14.72 16.99
N VAL A 176 -7.83 15.18 15.85
CA VAL A 176 -9.09 15.95 15.74
C VAL A 176 -10.14 15.26 14.88
N GLY A 177 -9.73 14.33 14.01
CA GLY A 177 -10.67 13.56 13.21
C GLY A 177 -10.08 12.25 12.69
N SER A 178 -10.95 11.40 12.19
CA SER A 178 -10.57 10.15 11.55
C SER A 178 -11.60 9.71 10.51
N THR A 179 -11.15 8.90 9.57
CA THR A 179 -12.04 8.18 8.65
C THR A 179 -12.37 6.80 9.20
N LYS A 180 -13.37 6.14 8.62
CA LYS A 180 -13.65 4.73 8.90
C LYS A 180 -12.43 3.86 8.55
N SER A 181 -12.19 2.83 9.38
CA SER A 181 -11.24 1.75 9.10
C SER A 181 -11.87 0.75 8.14
N GLU A 182 -11.32 0.65 6.93
CA GLU A 182 -11.85 -0.19 5.87
C GLU A 182 -10.80 -0.56 4.82
N ILE A 183 -11.11 -1.55 3.98
CA ILE A 183 -10.27 -1.90 2.83
C ILE A 183 -10.48 -0.86 1.73
N TRP A 184 -9.38 -0.34 1.18
CA TRP A 184 -9.43 0.75 0.20
C TRP A 184 -9.52 0.30 -1.25
N TRP A 185 -9.06 -0.92 -1.54
CA TRP A 185 -8.92 -1.45 -2.89
C TRP A 185 -9.64 -2.77 -3.03
N ASN A 186 -10.17 -3.03 -4.22
CA ASN A 186 -10.98 -4.21 -4.52
C ASN A 186 -10.31 -5.14 -5.55
N ASN A 187 -8.98 -5.07 -5.72
CA ASN A 187 -8.28 -6.03 -6.57
C ASN A 187 -8.55 -7.47 -6.09
N PRO A 188 -8.81 -8.41 -7.01
CA PRO A 188 -8.79 -9.83 -6.65
C PRO A 188 -7.38 -10.22 -6.18
N ILE A 189 -7.31 -10.96 -5.07
CA ILE A 189 -6.08 -11.49 -4.50
C ILE A 189 -6.09 -13.01 -4.61
N ALA A 190 -5.01 -13.58 -5.14
CA ALA A 190 -4.88 -15.02 -5.33
C ALA A 190 -3.50 -15.50 -4.90
N SER A 191 -3.39 -16.74 -4.45
CA SER A 191 -2.08 -17.41 -4.36
C SER A 191 -1.67 -17.88 -5.76
N PRO A 192 -0.43 -17.61 -6.22
CA PRO A 192 0.02 -18.14 -7.50
C PRO A 192 0.04 -19.67 -7.45
N SER A 193 -0.39 -20.33 -8.53
CA SER A 193 -0.48 -21.80 -8.58
C SER A 193 0.91 -22.44 -8.61
N SER A 194 1.07 -23.65 -8.06
CA SER A 194 2.28 -24.47 -8.24
C SER A 194 2.27 -25.28 -9.54
N THR A 195 1.11 -25.39 -10.20
CA THR A 195 0.94 -26.19 -11.43
C THR A 195 0.73 -25.34 -12.67
N SER A 196 0.05 -24.20 -12.53
CA SER A 196 -0.10 -23.19 -13.60
C SER A 196 0.86 -22.05 -13.37
N MET A 197 1.87 -21.97 -14.23
CA MET A 197 2.90 -20.94 -14.18
C MET A 197 2.50 -19.64 -14.88
N THR A 198 1.33 -19.61 -15.53
CA THR A 198 0.87 -18.43 -16.26
C THR A 198 -0.12 -17.61 -15.44
N LEU A 199 0.15 -16.31 -15.31
CA LEU A 199 -0.67 -15.34 -14.59
C LEU A 199 -1.42 -14.47 -15.62
N SER A 200 -2.69 -14.80 -15.89
CA SER A 200 -3.47 -14.23 -17.00
C SER A 200 -4.71 -13.44 -16.59
N SER A 201 -5.04 -13.38 -15.30
CA SER A 201 -6.22 -12.65 -14.80
C SER A 201 -5.89 -11.17 -14.54
N SER A 202 -6.18 -10.30 -15.50
CA SER A 202 -5.93 -8.85 -15.40
C SER A 202 -6.45 -8.23 -14.10
N GLY A 203 -5.67 -7.32 -13.50
CA GLY A 203 -6.02 -6.65 -12.24
C GLY A 203 -5.83 -7.48 -10.97
N THR A 204 -5.45 -8.76 -11.11
CA THR A 204 -5.20 -9.67 -9.98
C THR A 204 -3.84 -9.41 -9.35
N ILE A 205 -3.81 -9.42 -8.02
CA ILE A 205 -2.58 -9.42 -7.23
C ILE A 205 -2.32 -10.85 -6.76
N TYR A 206 -1.28 -11.46 -7.29
CA TYR A 206 -0.79 -12.75 -6.85
C TYR A 206 0.14 -12.56 -5.67
N VAL A 207 -0.23 -13.15 -4.53
CA VAL A 207 0.51 -13.01 -3.27
C VAL A 207 1.13 -14.34 -2.90
N LEU A 208 2.46 -14.37 -2.83
CA LEU A 208 3.21 -15.48 -2.27
C LEU A 208 3.47 -15.21 -0.78
N SER A 209 3.01 -16.11 0.07
CA SER A 209 3.08 -16.00 1.53
C SER A 209 3.80 -17.19 2.19
N GLU A 210 4.68 -17.84 1.42
CA GLU A 210 5.52 -18.95 1.83
C GLU A 210 6.78 -19.01 0.95
N ASN A 211 7.84 -19.65 1.43
CA ASN A 211 8.99 -19.95 0.58
C ASN A 211 8.59 -20.96 -0.49
N ARG A 212 9.00 -20.73 -1.73
CA ARG A 212 8.62 -21.61 -2.84
C ARG A 212 9.74 -21.84 -3.83
N VAL A 213 9.98 -23.13 -4.11
CA VAL A 213 10.73 -23.57 -5.29
C VAL A 213 9.75 -23.71 -6.45
N THR A 214 10.06 -23.10 -7.60
CA THR A 214 9.18 -23.08 -8.77
C THR A 214 9.95 -23.32 -10.06
N SER A 215 9.21 -23.62 -11.13
CA SER A 215 9.70 -23.58 -12.50
C SER A 215 9.58 -22.20 -13.15
N GLY A 216 9.14 -21.19 -12.39
CA GLY A 216 9.00 -19.79 -12.78
C GLY A 216 7.54 -19.39 -13.06
N TYR A 217 7.27 -18.09 -13.13
CA TYR A 217 5.95 -17.55 -13.50
C TYR A 217 6.04 -16.63 -14.70
N THR A 218 5.09 -16.77 -15.62
CA THR A 218 4.89 -15.87 -16.76
C THR A 218 3.70 -14.95 -16.52
N ILE A 219 3.93 -13.65 -16.49
CA ILE A 219 2.91 -12.62 -16.49
C ILE A 219 2.41 -12.45 -17.93
N ALA A 220 1.16 -12.87 -18.19
CA ALA A 220 0.55 -12.92 -19.52
C ALA A 220 -0.64 -11.97 -19.70
N ALA A 221 -0.94 -11.13 -18.71
CA ALA A 221 -1.95 -10.09 -18.79
C ALA A 221 -1.42 -8.76 -18.25
N ASN A 222 -2.13 -7.68 -18.54
CA ASN A 222 -1.85 -6.36 -17.98
C ASN A 222 -2.35 -6.26 -16.54
N LYS A 223 -1.88 -5.25 -15.82
CA LYS A 223 -2.33 -4.91 -14.45
C LYS A 223 -2.12 -6.03 -13.43
N ILE A 224 -1.17 -6.93 -13.66
CA ILE A 224 -0.86 -8.03 -12.75
C ILE A 224 0.06 -7.52 -11.64
N GLY A 225 -0.32 -7.75 -10.39
CA GLY A 225 0.60 -7.65 -9.24
C GLY A 225 1.18 -9.02 -8.94
N PHE A 226 2.49 -9.12 -8.75
CA PHE A 226 3.15 -10.27 -8.16
C PHE A 226 3.94 -9.80 -6.94
N VAL A 227 3.51 -10.24 -5.75
CA VAL A 227 4.04 -9.77 -4.48
C VAL A 227 4.44 -10.97 -3.64
N ILE A 228 5.71 -11.02 -3.24
CA ILE A 228 6.18 -11.94 -2.20
C ILE A 228 6.15 -11.19 -0.87
N LEU A 229 5.41 -11.69 0.12
CA LEU A 229 5.35 -11.05 1.44
C LEU A 229 6.71 -11.12 2.14
N PRO A 230 7.04 -10.15 3.02
CA PRO A 230 8.30 -10.12 3.75
C PRO A 230 8.57 -11.43 4.51
N GLY A 231 9.82 -11.90 4.44
CA GLY A 231 10.26 -13.15 5.08
C GLY A 231 10.13 -14.39 4.19
N PHE A 232 9.60 -14.25 2.97
CA PHE A 232 9.52 -15.33 2.00
C PHE A 232 10.33 -15.04 0.74
N ALA A 233 10.73 -16.10 0.04
CA ALA A 233 11.46 -16.03 -1.21
C ALA A 233 10.91 -17.01 -2.25
N LEU A 234 11.08 -16.65 -3.52
CA LEU A 234 10.86 -17.52 -4.67
C LEU A 234 12.21 -17.96 -5.21
N THR A 235 12.41 -19.26 -5.43
CA THR A 235 13.65 -19.85 -5.94
C THR A 235 13.37 -20.90 -7.01
N SER A 236 14.41 -21.38 -7.68
CA SER A 236 14.32 -22.53 -8.58
C SER A 236 15.57 -23.41 -8.51
N ASN A 237 15.37 -24.72 -8.63
CA ASN A 237 16.45 -25.68 -8.89
C ASN A 237 16.65 -25.94 -10.39
N LEU A 238 15.94 -25.21 -11.26
CA LEU A 238 16.02 -25.32 -12.71
C LEU A 238 16.73 -24.12 -13.32
N ASN A 239 17.09 -24.25 -14.60
CA ASN A 239 17.52 -23.14 -15.43
C ASN A 239 16.27 -22.41 -15.96
N THR A 240 15.66 -21.56 -15.12
CA THR A 240 14.41 -20.85 -15.47
C THR A 240 14.32 -19.46 -14.86
N THR A 241 13.77 -18.52 -15.62
CA THR A 241 13.44 -17.19 -15.11
C THR A 241 12.28 -17.29 -14.13
N LEU A 242 12.46 -16.79 -12.92
CA LEU A 242 11.46 -16.88 -11.86
C LEU A 242 10.24 -16.02 -12.15
N ILE A 243 10.44 -14.83 -12.71
CA ILE A 243 9.37 -13.94 -13.18
C ILE A 243 9.70 -13.47 -14.59
N LEU A 244 8.90 -13.91 -15.55
CA LEU A 244 8.94 -13.47 -16.93
C LEU A 244 7.72 -12.61 -17.24
N SER A 245 7.95 -11.44 -17.80
CA SER A 245 6.89 -10.55 -18.27
C SER A 245 7.31 -9.95 -19.60
N SER A 246 6.48 -10.09 -20.64
CA SER A 246 6.83 -9.67 -22.00
C SER A 246 5.62 -9.11 -22.72
N GLY A 247 5.73 -7.87 -23.21
CA GLY A 247 4.68 -7.21 -23.99
C GLY A 247 3.43 -6.80 -23.20
N THR A 248 3.44 -7.01 -21.87
CA THR A 248 2.36 -6.59 -20.96
C THR A 248 2.61 -5.19 -20.39
N LYS A 249 1.61 -4.62 -19.73
CA LYS A 249 1.63 -3.25 -19.21
C LYS A 249 1.06 -3.12 -17.80
N PHE A 250 1.48 -2.08 -17.09
CA PHE A 250 0.96 -1.72 -15.77
C PHE A 250 1.11 -2.82 -14.71
N ASN A 251 2.14 -3.63 -14.82
CA ASN A 251 2.40 -4.69 -13.86
C ASN A 251 3.15 -4.17 -12.65
N TRP A 252 3.03 -4.88 -11.54
CA TRP A 252 3.76 -4.60 -10.30
C TRP A 252 4.50 -5.85 -9.84
N VAL A 253 5.81 -5.75 -9.61
CA VAL A 253 6.61 -6.85 -9.06
C VAL A 253 7.32 -6.40 -7.79
N GLU A 254 7.18 -7.20 -6.73
CA GLU A 254 7.81 -7.02 -5.44
C GLU A 254 8.20 -8.37 -4.84
N GLY A 255 9.37 -8.45 -4.18
CA GLY A 255 9.74 -9.65 -3.44
C GLY A 255 11.22 -9.99 -3.44
N SER A 256 11.53 -11.09 -2.75
CA SER A 256 12.85 -11.72 -2.75
C SER A 256 12.89 -12.89 -3.73
N PHE A 257 13.85 -12.84 -4.63
CA PHE A 257 14.10 -13.83 -5.67
C PHE A 257 15.49 -14.42 -5.46
N GLY A 258 15.57 -15.71 -5.15
CA GLY A 258 16.84 -16.38 -4.85
C GLY A 258 17.37 -17.20 -6.02
N GLU A 259 18.11 -18.27 -5.69
CA GLU A 259 18.84 -19.11 -6.63
C GLU A 259 18.02 -19.53 -7.85
N SER A 260 18.62 -19.32 -9.03
CA SER A 260 18.26 -19.91 -10.31
C SER A 260 19.50 -19.92 -11.20
N SER A 261 19.60 -20.91 -12.09
CA SER A 261 20.68 -21.00 -13.10
C SER A 261 20.31 -20.35 -14.44
N ALA A 262 19.21 -19.58 -14.48
CA ALA A 262 18.78 -18.84 -15.66
C ALA A 262 19.74 -17.72 -16.04
N THR A 263 19.70 -17.33 -17.32
CA THR A 263 20.38 -16.11 -17.77
C THR A 263 19.85 -14.88 -17.04
N SER A 264 18.53 -14.82 -16.79
CA SER A 264 17.90 -13.79 -15.98
C SER A 264 16.95 -14.37 -14.93
N ILE A 265 17.10 -13.96 -13.67
CA ILE A 265 16.22 -14.40 -12.56
C ILE A 265 14.86 -13.71 -12.69
N VAL A 266 14.87 -12.40 -12.93
CA VAL A 266 13.67 -11.62 -13.26
C VAL A 266 13.87 -10.99 -14.64
N SER A 267 12.99 -11.31 -15.59
CA SER A 267 12.95 -10.72 -16.93
C SER A 267 11.66 -9.94 -17.11
N PHE A 268 11.76 -8.62 -17.13
CA PHE A 268 10.63 -7.72 -17.09
C PHE A 268 10.65 -6.75 -18.27
N GLN A 269 10.08 -7.22 -19.36
CA GLN A 269 9.92 -6.54 -20.63
C GLN A 269 8.48 -6.00 -20.76
N SER A 270 7.93 -5.53 -19.63
CA SER A 270 6.64 -4.84 -19.56
C SER A 270 6.83 -3.34 -19.62
N SER A 271 5.89 -2.61 -20.20
CA SER A 271 5.93 -1.13 -20.20
C SER A 271 5.02 -0.56 -19.11
N TYR A 272 5.21 0.70 -18.73
CA TYR A 272 4.33 1.38 -17.76
C TYR A 272 4.20 0.66 -16.41
N SER A 273 5.22 -0.09 -16.02
CA SER A 273 5.14 -1.03 -14.90
C SER A 273 6.05 -0.61 -13.75
N GLN A 274 5.83 -1.18 -12.57
CA GLN A 274 6.61 -0.89 -11.38
C GLN A 274 7.31 -2.12 -10.86
N MET A 275 8.58 -1.93 -10.48
CA MET A 275 9.27 -2.82 -9.55
C MET A 275 9.57 -2.05 -8.29
N ARG A 276 9.19 -2.64 -7.16
CA ARG A 276 9.49 -2.05 -5.86
C ARG A 276 9.91 -3.12 -4.88
N ASN A 277 10.95 -2.84 -4.09
CA ASN A 277 11.41 -3.74 -3.04
C ASN A 277 11.75 -5.14 -3.59
N VAL A 278 12.43 -5.16 -4.74
CA VAL A 278 12.92 -6.39 -5.36
C VAL A 278 14.33 -6.65 -4.84
N SER A 279 14.53 -7.80 -4.20
CA SER A 279 15.85 -8.31 -3.86
C SER A 279 16.17 -9.56 -4.68
N ILE A 280 17.41 -9.64 -5.16
CA ILE A 280 17.91 -10.82 -5.88
C ILE A 280 19.15 -11.35 -5.16
N GLU A 281 19.08 -12.59 -4.70
CA GLU A 281 20.11 -13.26 -3.89
C GLU A 281 20.67 -14.52 -4.60
N ASP A 282 21.91 -14.90 -4.23
CA ASP A 282 22.60 -16.14 -4.63
C ASP A 282 22.56 -16.45 -6.13
N GLN A 283 23.29 -15.66 -6.93
CA GLN A 283 23.26 -15.76 -8.38
C GLN A 283 24.31 -16.73 -8.93
N ASN A 284 23.82 -17.83 -9.51
CA ASN A 284 24.54 -18.53 -10.59
C ASN A 284 24.12 -18.00 -11.98
N ALA A 285 23.22 -17.02 -12.02
CA ALA A 285 22.69 -16.38 -13.21
C ALA A 285 23.70 -15.40 -13.83
N THR A 286 23.65 -15.25 -15.16
CA THR A 286 24.45 -14.23 -15.86
C THR A 286 23.97 -12.81 -15.53
N THR A 287 22.67 -12.65 -15.32
CA THR A 287 22.01 -11.37 -15.01
C THR A 287 20.97 -11.60 -13.92
N GLY A 288 20.95 -10.80 -12.85
CA GLY A 288 19.88 -10.90 -11.85
C GLY A 288 18.55 -10.39 -12.40
N LEU A 289 18.55 -9.12 -12.81
CA LEU A 289 17.38 -8.39 -13.29
C LEU A 289 17.61 -7.90 -14.72
N LEU A 290 16.72 -8.26 -15.65
CA LEU A 290 16.66 -7.72 -17.01
C LEU A 290 15.40 -6.88 -17.17
N VAL A 291 15.56 -5.60 -17.50
CA VAL A 291 14.46 -4.68 -17.84
C VAL A 291 14.78 -4.06 -19.20
N SER A 292 13.95 -4.31 -20.21
CA SER A 292 14.25 -3.94 -21.61
C SER A 292 13.12 -3.21 -22.32
N SER A 293 12.28 -2.49 -21.56
CA SER A 293 11.07 -1.80 -22.02
C SER A 293 10.93 -0.42 -21.38
N ASN A 294 10.15 0.43 -22.04
CA ASN A 294 10.03 1.84 -21.67
C ASN A 294 9.07 2.08 -20.50
N TYR A 295 9.28 3.20 -19.82
CA TYR A 295 8.36 3.75 -18.82
C TYR A 295 8.16 2.86 -17.60
N ASN A 296 9.23 2.19 -17.14
CA ASN A 296 9.21 1.46 -15.89
C ASN A 296 9.74 2.31 -14.74
N VAL A 297 9.16 2.12 -13.56
CA VAL A 297 9.63 2.72 -12.31
C VAL A 297 10.30 1.63 -11.48
N LEU A 298 11.59 1.82 -11.20
CA LEU A 298 12.40 0.92 -10.38
C LEU A 298 12.73 1.61 -9.05
N LYS A 299 12.21 1.09 -7.93
CA LYS A 299 12.41 1.67 -6.60
C LYS A 299 12.87 0.61 -5.61
N LYS A 300 13.86 0.95 -4.76
CA LYS A 300 14.37 0.05 -3.69
C LYS A 300 14.77 -1.32 -4.24
N LEU A 301 15.71 -1.31 -5.18
CA LEU A 301 16.32 -2.52 -5.72
C LEU A 301 17.51 -2.92 -4.85
N GLY A 302 17.54 -4.17 -4.38
CA GLY A 302 18.64 -4.74 -3.60
C GLY A 302 19.30 -5.91 -4.32
N SER A 303 20.62 -5.95 -4.35
CA SER A 303 21.39 -7.14 -4.70
C SER A 303 22.58 -7.26 -3.76
N ARG A 304 23.01 -8.49 -3.48
CA ARG A 304 24.32 -8.70 -2.84
C ARG A 304 25.45 -8.62 -3.85
N GLU A 305 25.23 -8.93 -5.13
CA GLU A 305 26.23 -8.83 -6.21
C GLU A 305 25.60 -8.44 -7.57
N GLN A 306 26.25 -7.49 -8.27
CA GLN A 306 26.11 -6.98 -9.67
C GLN A 306 24.72 -6.73 -10.30
N TRP A 307 24.51 -5.50 -10.80
CA TRP A 307 23.39 -5.11 -11.68
C TRP A 307 23.85 -5.00 -13.12
N GLY A 308 23.09 -5.59 -14.06
CA GLY A 308 23.18 -5.29 -15.49
C GLY A 308 21.97 -4.46 -15.92
N LEU A 309 22.14 -3.15 -16.08
CA LEU A 309 21.17 -2.32 -16.82
C LEU A 309 21.62 -2.34 -18.28
N VAL A 310 20.79 -2.89 -19.17
CA VAL A 310 21.01 -2.86 -20.63
C VAL A 310 19.98 -1.95 -21.27
#